data_AF-F3KV91-F1
#
_entry.id   AF-F3KV91-F1
#
_cell.length_a   1.000
_cell.length_b   1.000
_cell.length_c   1.000
_cell.angle_alpha   90.00
_cell.angle_beta   90.00
_cell.angle_gamma   90.00
#
_symmetry.space_group_name_H-M   'P 1'
#
loop_
_entity.id
_entity.type
_entity.pdbx_description
1 polymer ?
#
loop_
_entity_poly.entity_id
_entity_poly.type
_entity_poly.pdbx_seq_one_letter_code
_entity_poly.pdbx_strand_id
1 'polypeptide(L)'
;MPDVATLSEQGWPEATFDAWYGFAVPVQVPLPIQQRLISDIQAVVADPALQAQLRAQGMEPANLGQKAFAGLMETEIVRYRNLAQRARIVAE
;
A
#
# COMPACT_ATOMS: atom_id res chain seq x y z
N MET A 1 8.74 -11.22 12.64
CA MET A 1 9.12 -12.62 12.89
C MET A 1 10.45 -12.86 12.16
N PRO A 2 11.59 -12.83 12.86
CA PRO A 2 12.90 -12.90 12.22
C PRO A 2 13.27 -14.33 11.75
N ASP A 3 12.63 -15.36 12.29
CA ASP A 3 13.03 -16.76 12.06
C ASP A 3 12.37 -17.41 10.82
N VAL A 4 11.50 -16.69 10.12
CA VAL A 4 10.80 -17.20 8.94
C VAL A 4 11.39 -16.53 7.70
N ALA A 5 12.09 -17.32 6.88
CA ALA A 5 12.64 -16.85 5.61
C ALA A 5 11.51 -16.43 4.66
N THR A 6 11.71 -15.28 4.01
CA THR A 6 10.85 -14.80 2.92
C THR A 6 10.98 -15.70 1.68
N LEU A 7 10.04 -15.59 0.74
CA LEU A 7 10.14 -16.29 -0.55
C LEU A 7 11.34 -15.81 -1.37
N SER A 8 11.71 -14.53 -1.23
CA SER A 8 12.90 -13.99 -1.89
C SER A 8 14.19 -14.64 -1.38
N GLU A 9 14.34 -14.82 -0.06
CA GLU A 9 15.50 -15.51 0.54
C GLU A 9 15.57 -17.00 0.16
N GLN A 10 14.43 -17.58 -0.23
CA GLN A 10 14.32 -18.97 -0.69
C GLN A 10 14.52 -19.13 -2.21
N GLY A 11 14.90 -18.07 -2.92
CA GLY A 11 15.19 -18.12 -4.37
C GLY A 11 14.00 -17.80 -5.27
N TRP A 12 12.90 -17.26 -4.73
CA TRP A 12 11.69 -16.89 -5.46
C TRP A 12 11.38 -15.38 -5.35
N PRO A 13 12.28 -14.49 -5.81
CA PRO A 13 12.12 -13.04 -5.63
C PRO A 13 10.88 -12.45 -6.32
N GLU A 14 10.42 -13.07 -7.42
CA GLU A 14 9.20 -12.63 -8.13
C GLU A 14 7.91 -13.07 -7.42
N ALA A 15 7.97 -14.02 -6.49
CA ALA A 15 6.84 -14.53 -5.73
C ALA A 15 6.66 -13.75 -4.42
N THR A 16 6.73 -12.42 -4.48
CA THR A 16 6.55 -11.52 -3.33
C THR A 16 5.26 -10.74 -3.49
N PHE A 17 4.51 -10.57 -2.40
CA PHE A 17 3.25 -9.84 -2.40
C PHE A 17 3.14 -9.03 -1.12
N ASP A 18 3.04 -7.71 -1.27
CA ASP A 18 2.81 -6.80 -0.15
C ASP A 18 1.41 -6.22 -0.27
N ALA A 19 0.53 -6.60 0.66
CA ALA A 19 -0.78 -5.98 0.77
C ALA A 19 -0.63 -4.59 1.39
N TRP A 20 -1.16 -3.58 0.71
CA TRP A 20 -1.16 -2.20 1.20
C TRP A 20 -2.57 -1.64 1.25
N TYR A 21 -2.76 -0.65 2.10
CA TYR A 21 -3.98 0.13 2.23
C TYR A 21 -3.65 1.60 2.02
N GLY A 22 -4.62 2.37 1.52
CA GLY A 22 -4.49 3.81 1.43
C GLY A 22 -5.81 4.48 1.17
N PHE A 23 -5.75 5.80 1.02
CA PHE A 23 -6.91 6.65 0.85
C PHE A 23 -6.95 7.23 -0.55
N ALA A 24 -8.15 7.25 -1.14
CA ALA A 24 -8.43 7.91 -2.39
C ALA A 24 -9.64 8.82 -2.22
N VAL A 25 -9.65 9.94 -2.95
CA VAL A 25 -10.77 10.87 -2.98
C VAL A 25 -11.17 11.14 -4.44
N PRO A 26 -12.42 11.52 -4.71
CA PRO A 26 -12.84 11.92 -6.04
C PRO A 26 -11.99 13.08 -6.58
N VAL A 27 -11.72 13.07 -7.89
CA VAL A 27 -10.94 14.13 -8.56
C VAL A 27 -11.58 15.52 -8.42
N GLN A 28 -12.89 15.57 -8.19
CA GLN A 28 -13.67 16.80 -8.04
C GLN A 28 -13.46 17.49 -6.67
N VAL A 29 -12.81 16.83 -5.70
CA VAL A 29 -12.53 17.44 -4.40
C VAL A 29 -11.57 18.63 -4.61
N PRO A 30 -11.91 19.86 -4.16
CA PRO A 30 -11.03 21.02 -4.31
C PRO A 30 -9.65 20.81 -3.68
N LEU A 31 -8.61 21.34 -4.33
CA LEU A 31 -7.21 21.20 -3.88
C LEU A 31 -6.98 21.57 -2.41
N PRO A 32 -7.57 22.65 -1.84
CA PRO A 32 -7.40 22.98 -0.43
C PRO A 32 -7.93 21.89 0.52
N ILE A 33 -9.00 21.19 0.13
CA ILE A 33 -9.57 20.08 0.92
C ILE A 33 -8.66 18.86 0.79
N GLN A 34 -8.12 18.57 -0.40
CA GLN A 34 -7.16 17.48 -0.57
C GLN A 34 -5.91 17.69 0.31
N GLN A 35 -5.37 18.90 0.34
CA GLN A 35 -4.20 19.25 1.15
C GLN A 35 -4.46 19.08 2.64
N ARG A 36 -5.63 19.51 3.11
CA ARG A 36 -6.05 19.30 4.49
C ARG A 36 -6.15 17.82 4.83
N LEU A 37 -6.80 17.01 3.99
CA LEU A 37 -6.91 15.57 4.20
C LEU A 37 -5.54 14.90 4.25
N ILE A 38 -4.61 15.27 3.37
CA ILE A 38 -3.24 14.76 3.39
C ILE A 38 -2.58 15.10 4.73
N SER A 39 -2.65 16.35 5.18
CA SER A 39 -2.09 16.78 6.47
C SER A 39 -2.69 16.00 7.64
N ASP A 40 -4.01 15.86 7.68
CA ASP A 40 -4.73 15.17 8.76
C ASP A 40 -4.36 13.67 8.79
N ILE A 41 -4.30 13.01 7.63
CA ILE A 41 -3.87 11.60 7.51
C ILE A 41 -2.42 11.44 8.00
N GLN A 42 -1.52 12.35 7.62
CA GLN A 42 -0.13 12.29 8.06
C GLN A 42 0.01 12.43 9.57
N ALA A 43 -0.78 13.32 10.18
CA ALA A 43 -0.81 13.49 11.63
C ALA A 43 -1.33 12.23 12.34
N VAL A 44 -2.40 11.63 11.84
CA VAL A 44 -2.99 10.42 12.42
C VAL A 44 -2.07 9.21 12.30
N VAL A 45 -1.42 8.99 11.14
CA VAL A 45 -0.45 7.89 10.95
C VAL A 45 0.78 8.05 11.84
N ALA A 46 1.11 9.27 12.25
CA ALA A 46 2.18 9.54 13.21
C ALA A 46 1.79 9.25 14.68
N ASP A 47 0.51 9.00 14.98
CA ASP A 47 0.05 8.66 16.33
C ASP A 47 0.64 7.31 16.79
N PRO A 48 1.45 7.28 17.88
CA PRO A 48 2.06 6.06 18.39
C PRO A 48 1.05 4.98 18.77
N ALA A 49 -0.14 5.35 19.26
CA ALA A 49 -1.18 4.40 19.65
C ALA A 49 -1.75 3.69 18.40
N LEU A 50 -2.02 4.44 17.33
CA LEU A 50 -2.44 3.86 16.06
C LEU A 50 -1.35 2.96 15.48
N GLN A 51 -0.09 3.41 15.49
CA GLN A 51 1.01 2.60 15.00
C GLN A 51 1.16 1.28 15.76
N ALA A 52 1.00 1.31 17.09
CA ALA A 52 1.03 0.11 17.91
C ALA A 52 -0.11 -0.86 17.54
N GLN A 53 -1.32 -0.35 17.30
CA GLN A 53 -2.46 -1.15 16.87
C GLN A 53 -2.28 -1.77 15.48
N LEU A 54 -1.68 -1.04 14.53
CA LEU A 54 -1.37 -1.54 13.19
C LEU A 54 -0.31 -2.64 13.26
N ARG A 55 0.78 -2.42 14.01
CA ARG A 55 1.84 -3.42 14.19
C ARG A 55 1.35 -4.67 14.92
N ALA A 56 0.43 -4.53 15.87
CA ALA A 56 -0.22 -5.68 16.52
C ALA A 56 -1.04 -6.54 15.53
N GLN A 57 -1.49 -5.96 14.42
CA GLN A 57 -2.17 -6.66 13.33
C GLN A 57 -1.20 -7.15 12.23
N GLY A 58 0.11 -6.98 12.42
CA GLY A 58 1.14 -7.35 11.44
C GLY A 58 1.28 -6.36 10.28
N MET A 59 0.70 -5.16 10.39
CA MET A 59 0.84 -4.09 9.40
C MET A 59 2.00 -3.18 9.75
N GLU A 60 2.70 -2.65 8.75
CA GLU A 60 3.68 -1.59 8.97
C GLU A 60 3.07 -0.22 8.62
N PRO A 61 3.03 0.74 9.57
CA PRO A 61 2.61 2.10 9.29
C PRO A 61 3.47 2.75 8.21
N ALA A 62 2.85 3.24 7.14
CA ALA A 62 3.54 3.89 6.03
C ALA A 62 2.96 5.29 5.75
N ASN A 63 3.85 6.22 5.42
CA ASN A 63 3.49 7.56 4.95
C ASN A 63 4.31 7.90 3.70
N LEU A 64 3.85 7.43 2.54
CA LEU A 64 4.51 7.65 1.25
C LEU A 64 4.26 9.05 0.67
N GLY A 65 3.20 9.73 1.12
CA GLY A 65 2.71 10.95 0.51
C GLY A 65 2.02 10.74 -0.85
N GLN A 66 1.27 11.73 -1.30
CA GLN A 66 0.35 11.61 -2.44
C GLN A 66 1.03 11.14 -3.74
N LYS A 67 2.15 11.78 -4.12
CA LYS A 67 2.82 11.49 -5.40
C LYS A 67 3.41 10.07 -5.45
N ALA A 68 4.11 9.66 -4.39
CA ALA A 68 4.70 8.33 -4.36
C ALA A 68 3.63 7.24 -4.25
N PHE A 69 2.56 7.49 -3.48
CA PHE A 69 1.43 6.57 -3.40
C PHE A 69 0.71 6.41 -4.75
N ALA A 70 0.50 7.50 -5.51
CA ALA A 70 -0.05 7.41 -6.85
C ALA A 70 0.81 6.55 -7.79
N GLY A 71 2.14 6.73 -7.74
CA GLY A 71 3.08 5.91 -8.51
C GLY A 71 3.06 4.42 -8.12
N LEU A 72 2.92 4.12 -6.82
CA LEU A 72 2.75 2.75 -6.33
C LEU A 72 1.49 2.12 -6.92
N MET A 73 0.35 2.82 -6.88
CA MET A 73 -0.90 2.30 -7.45
C MET A 73 -0.77 2.01 -8.95
N GLU A 74 -0.19 2.94 -9.72
CA GLU A 74 0.02 2.77 -11.17
C GLU A 74 0.90 1.54 -11.46
N THR A 75 1.98 1.36 -10.69
CA THR A 75 2.90 0.22 -10.82
C THR A 75 2.20 -1.10 -10.50
N GLU A 76 1.47 -1.16 -9.40
CA GLU A 76 0.78 -2.38 -8.94
C GLU A 76 -0.36 -2.77 -9.89
N ILE A 77 -1.12 -1.80 -10.41
CA ILE A 77 -2.16 -2.05 -11.42
C ILE A 77 -1.57 -2.72 -12.66
N VAL A 78 -0.43 -2.23 -13.16
CA VAL A 78 0.24 -2.84 -14.32
C VAL A 78 0.76 -4.23 -13.99
N ARG A 79 1.42 -4.38 -12.84
CA ARG A 79 2.00 -5.64 -12.37
C ARG A 79 0.94 -6.74 -12.26
N TYR A 80 -0.18 -6.48 -11.57
CA TYR A 80 -1.23 -7.49 -11.38
C TYR A 80 -2.01 -7.77 -12.64
N ARG A 81 -2.24 -6.77 -13.52
CA ARG A 81 -2.84 -7.01 -14.84
C ARG A 81 -2.01 -8.01 -15.64
N ASN A 82 -0.70 -7.80 -15.71
CA ASN A 82 0.21 -8.70 -16.43
C ASN A 82 0.27 -10.10 -15.79
N LEU A 83 0.23 -10.17 -14.46
CA LEU A 83 0.17 -11.44 -13.74
C LEU A 83 -1.13 -12.21 -14.06
N ALA A 84 -2.29 -11.56 -13.94
CA ALA A 84 -3.59 -12.17 -14.21
C ALA A 84 -3.68 -12.69 -15.65
N GLN A 85 -3.18 -11.94 -16.63
CA GLN A 85 -3.14 -12.35 -18.03
C GLN A 85 -2.27 -13.60 -18.25
N ARG A 86 -1.05 -13.64 -17.70
CA ARG A 86 -0.14 -14.80 -17.83
C ARG A 86 -0.70 -16.04 -17.13
N ALA A 87 -1.29 -15.86 -15.96
CA ALA A 87 -1.86 -16.92 -15.13
C ALA A 87 -3.28 -17.34 -15.57
N ARG A 88 -3.88 -16.64 -16.56
CA ARG A 88 -5.26 -16.85 -17.04
C ARG A 88 -6.30 -16.75 -15.92
N ILE A 89 -6.11 -15.81 -15.00
CA ILE A 89 -7.03 -15.52 -13.90
C ILE A 89 -8.12 -14.56 -14.42
N VAL A 90 -9.38 -14.92 -14.20
CA VAL A 90 -10.55 -14.09 -14.46
C VAL A 90 -11.34 -13.95 -13.16
N ALA A 91 -11.79 -12.73 -12.85
CA ALA A 91 -12.74 -12.52 -11.76
C ALA A 91 -14.13 -12.93 -12.25
N GLU A 92 -14.88 -13.64 -11.39
CA GLU A 92 -16.28 -14.00 -11.63
C GLU A 92 -17.21 -12.78 -11.51
#